data_AF-A0A4U5UH10-F1
#
_entry.id   AF-A0A4U5UH10-F1
#
_cell.length_a   1.000
_cell.length_b   1.000
_cell.length_c   1.000
_cell.angle_alpha   90.00
_cell.angle_beta   90.00
_cell.angle_gamma   90.00
#
_symmetry.space_group_name_H-M   'P 1'
#
loop_
_entity.id
_entity.type
_entity.pdbx_description
1 polymer ?
#
loop_
_entity_poly.entity_id
_entity_poly.type
_entity_poly.pdbx_seq_one_letter_code
_entity_poly.pdbx_strand_id
1 'polypeptide(L)'
;MFISTLSPESTSTMSRFNCAVPVDEYLADSNVLFYLSDAVTQLLEHKEEYTQFGVIRYFAEYFSSVKNSNHILFREYNYIRATPHNRASFIRVLWRCYRQIGKSGDLLSMLEYRSLLQLLCPDFPAEMVQSAARIVLMDDAIDCLMSFSDFLYAFQLQFYYQEFLDSVLMIYQDLLSGKSPNTVIVPTSTSIEQLPSVAAEDNDREEQQQDGVEPSTLAQCIDALCDRFKRSHPPRSCMREALEQTDKVSYYSFLMSLAKHEAINQTIEVMYIQREGVAA
;
A
#
# COMPACT_ATOMS: atom_id res chain seq x y z
N MET A 1 49.47 33.50 -1.51
CA MET A 1 50.24 32.25 -1.65
C MET A 1 49.98 31.46 -0.37
N PHE A 2 48.89 30.69 -0.25
CA PHE A 2 48.68 29.34 -0.79
C PHE A 2 49.93 28.46 -0.66
N ILE A 3 49.93 27.58 0.33
CA ILE A 3 49.85 26.11 0.21
C ILE A 3 49.66 25.57 1.64
N SER A 4 48.42 25.18 1.97
CA SER A 4 48.15 24.29 3.11
C SER A 4 47.95 22.90 2.54
N THR A 5 48.71 21.96 3.06
CA THR A 5 48.80 20.57 2.61
C THR A 5 47.50 19.83 2.91
N LEU A 6 46.81 19.41 1.84
CA LEU A 6 45.67 18.51 1.85
C LEU A 6 46.10 17.14 2.41
N SER A 7 45.50 16.73 3.53
CA SER A 7 45.42 15.32 3.92
C SER A 7 44.39 14.63 3.01
N PRO A 8 44.65 13.41 2.53
CA PRO A 8 43.67 12.70 1.72
C PRO A 8 42.58 12.14 2.66
N GLU A 9 41.35 12.62 2.47
CA GLU A 9 40.15 11.95 2.97
C GLU A 9 40.13 10.53 2.41
N SER A 10 40.35 9.55 3.29
CA SER A 10 40.08 8.16 3.02
C SER A 10 38.58 8.02 2.79
N THR A 11 38.20 7.98 1.53
CA THR A 11 36.87 7.58 1.05
C THR A 11 36.57 6.20 1.60
N SER A 12 35.78 6.16 2.68
CA SER A 12 35.15 4.95 3.18
C SER A 12 34.16 4.50 2.13
N THR A 13 34.66 3.68 1.21
CA THR A 13 33.85 2.83 0.35
C THR A 13 33.12 1.89 1.30
N MET A 14 31.87 2.24 1.65
CA MET A 14 30.95 1.32 2.32
C MET A 14 30.85 0.07 1.46
N SER A 15 31.62 -0.96 1.81
CA SER A 15 31.49 -2.28 1.21
C SER A 15 30.09 -2.79 1.56
N ARG A 16 29.18 -2.76 0.59
CA ARG A 16 27.85 -3.39 0.65
C ARG A 16 27.88 -4.90 0.97
N PHE A 17 29.06 -5.48 1.16
CA PHE A 17 29.27 -6.89 1.48
C PHE A 17 29.41 -7.19 2.98
N ASN A 18 29.37 -6.18 3.86
CA ASN A 18 29.56 -6.39 5.30
C ASN A 18 28.24 -6.40 6.08
N CYS A 19 27.43 -7.41 5.81
CA CYS A 19 26.67 -8.19 6.79
C CYS A 19 26.22 -9.43 6.02
N ALA A 20 26.73 -10.62 6.37
CA ALA A 20 26.34 -11.85 5.71
C ALA A 20 24.89 -12.19 6.12
N VAL A 21 23.92 -11.50 5.52
CA VAL A 21 22.52 -11.91 5.55
C VAL A 21 22.49 -13.37 5.07
N PRO A 22 21.94 -14.30 5.85
CA PRO A 22 21.78 -15.69 5.45
C PRO A 22 21.18 -15.76 4.04
N VAL A 23 21.66 -16.70 3.21
CA VAL A 23 21.23 -16.82 1.81
C VAL A 23 19.71 -16.89 1.70
N ASP A 24 19.06 -17.65 2.57
CA ASP A 24 17.60 -17.81 2.58
C ASP A 24 16.88 -16.49 2.89
N GLU A 25 17.41 -15.69 3.81
CA GLU A 25 16.87 -14.38 4.16
C GLU A 25 17.07 -13.38 3.02
N TYR A 26 18.26 -13.35 2.40
CA TYR A 26 18.51 -12.52 1.23
C TYR A 26 17.59 -12.88 0.05
N LEU A 27 17.38 -14.17 -0.22
CA LEU A 27 16.51 -14.64 -1.30
C LEU A 27 15.04 -14.33 -1.02
N ALA A 28 14.60 -14.45 0.25
CA ALA A 28 13.25 -14.09 0.66
C ALA A 28 12.98 -12.58 0.52
N ASP A 29 13.92 -11.75 0.97
CA ASP A 29 13.75 -10.29 0.97
C ASP A 29 13.85 -9.70 -0.45
N SER A 30 14.80 -10.20 -1.25
CA SER A 30 15.09 -9.65 -2.57
C SER A 30 14.06 -10.03 -3.64
N ASN A 31 13.25 -11.06 -3.39
CA ASN A 31 12.32 -11.65 -4.37
C ASN A 31 13.03 -12.07 -5.69
N VAL A 32 14.36 -12.28 -5.68
CA VAL A 32 15.13 -12.58 -6.90
C VAL A 32 14.68 -13.88 -7.54
N LEU A 33 14.25 -14.87 -6.76
CA LEU A 33 13.72 -16.13 -7.28
C LEU A 33 12.43 -15.94 -8.09
N PHE A 34 11.57 -14.99 -7.70
CA PHE A 34 10.36 -14.65 -8.46
C PHE A 34 10.73 -14.12 -9.84
N TYR A 35 11.66 -13.17 -9.90
CA TYR A 35 12.15 -12.58 -11.16
C TYR A 35 12.90 -13.59 -12.04
N LEU A 36 13.70 -14.47 -11.43
CA LEU A 36 14.38 -15.53 -12.16
C LEU A 36 13.38 -16.51 -12.77
N SER A 37 12.36 -16.91 -12.00
CA SER A 37 11.30 -17.79 -12.50
C SER A 37 10.55 -17.14 -13.66
N ASP A 38 10.16 -15.88 -13.52
CA ASP A 38 9.46 -15.13 -14.57
C ASP A 38 10.29 -14.99 -15.85
N ALA A 39 11.58 -14.65 -15.73
CA ALA A 39 12.51 -14.57 -16.86
C ALA A 39 12.69 -15.92 -17.56
N VAL A 40 12.82 -17.01 -16.80
CA VAL A 40 12.94 -18.35 -17.39
C VAL A 40 11.65 -18.74 -18.12
N THR A 41 10.48 -18.48 -17.53
CA THR A 41 9.18 -18.77 -18.16
C THR A 41 9.06 -18.05 -19.51
N GLN A 42 9.32 -16.74 -19.56
CA GLN A 42 9.28 -15.96 -20.81
C GLN A 42 10.28 -16.45 -21.85
N LEU A 43 11.51 -16.79 -21.42
CA LEU A 43 12.53 -17.32 -22.32
C LEU A 43 12.09 -18.64 -22.95
N LEU A 44 11.36 -19.48 -22.21
CA LEU A 44 10.86 -20.75 -22.70
C LEU A 44 9.64 -20.57 -23.63
N GLU A 45 8.77 -19.62 -23.34
CA GLU A 45 7.59 -19.31 -24.16
C GLU A 45 7.95 -18.66 -25.51
N HIS A 46 8.95 -17.78 -25.52
CA HIS A 46 9.36 -17.00 -26.69
C HIS A 46 10.82 -17.23 -27.07
N LYS A 47 11.22 -18.51 -27.09
CA LYS A 47 12.62 -18.92 -27.25
C LYS A 47 13.28 -18.35 -28.51
N GLU A 48 12.60 -18.36 -29.64
CA GLU A 48 13.16 -17.92 -30.92
C GLU A 48 13.46 -16.42 -30.94
N GLU A 49 12.60 -15.61 -30.31
CA GLU A 49 12.75 -14.15 -30.23
C GLU A 49 13.89 -13.76 -29.27
N TYR A 50 13.91 -14.35 -28.07
CA TYR A 50 14.84 -13.93 -27.02
C TYR A 50 16.22 -14.57 -27.10
N THR A 51 16.38 -15.70 -27.79
CA THR A 51 17.70 -16.34 -27.95
C THR A 51 18.49 -15.85 -29.16
N GLN A 52 17.90 -15.02 -30.03
CA GLN A 52 18.55 -14.49 -31.22
C GLN A 52 19.88 -13.78 -30.90
N PHE A 53 19.94 -13.06 -29.77
CA PHE A 53 21.13 -12.32 -29.32
C PHE A 53 21.87 -13.00 -28.15
N GLY A 54 21.50 -14.24 -27.84
CA GLY A 54 22.10 -15.05 -26.78
C GLY A 54 21.43 -14.89 -25.41
N VAL A 55 21.31 -16.03 -24.70
CA VAL A 55 20.63 -16.14 -23.40
C VAL A 55 21.22 -15.23 -22.32
N ILE A 56 22.54 -15.03 -22.33
CA ILE A 56 23.22 -14.17 -21.34
C ILE A 56 22.73 -12.72 -21.48
N ARG A 57 22.59 -12.24 -22.71
CA ARG A 57 22.13 -10.88 -22.98
C ARG A 57 20.67 -10.70 -22.57
N TYR A 58 19.81 -11.69 -22.85
CA TYR A 58 18.43 -11.70 -22.41
C TYR A 58 18.31 -11.49 -20.89
N PHE A 59 19.00 -12.31 -20.08
CA PHE A 59 18.94 -12.16 -18.63
C PHE A 59 19.49 -10.81 -18.16
N ALA A 60 20.59 -10.33 -18.76
CA ALA A 60 21.14 -9.02 -18.42
C ALA A 60 20.14 -7.88 -18.69
N GLU A 61 19.44 -7.92 -19.83
CA GLU A 61 18.41 -6.93 -20.19
C GLU A 61 17.17 -7.04 -19.29
N TYR A 62 16.73 -8.26 -18.98
CA TYR A 62 15.61 -8.49 -18.07
C TYR A 62 15.89 -7.92 -16.67
N PHE A 63 17.01 -8.29 -16.04
CA PHE A 63 17.34 -7.78 -14.70
C PHE A 63 17.69 -6.30 -14.70
N SER A 64 18.21 -5.76 -15.81
CA SER A 64 18.34 -4.31 -15.99
C SER A 64 16.96 -3.64 -16.02
N SER A 65 15.98 -4.24 -16.69
CA SER A 65 14.59 -3.76 -16.70
C SER A 65 13.97 -3.78 -15.30
N VAL A 66 14.17 -4.86 -14.54
CA VAL A 66 13.72 -4.96 -13.14
C VAL A 66 14.35 -3.88 -12.27
N LYS A 67 15.67 -3.73 -12.35
CA LYS A 67 16.41 -2.69 -11.61
C LYS A 67 15.90 -1.28 -11.92
N ASN A 68 15.52 -1.03 -13.16
CA ASN A 68 15.06 0.28 -13.63
C ASN A 68 13.54 0.47 -13.53
N SER A 69 12.80 -0.46 -12.91
CA SER A 69 11.33 -0.41 -12.75
C SER A 69 10.52 -0.42 -14.06
N ASN A 70 11.10 -0.91 -15.17
CA ASN A 70 10.42 -0.97 -16.47
C ASN A 70 9.74 -2.33 -16.73
N HIS A 71 10.07 -3.35 -15.93
CA HIS A 71 9.59 -4.73 -16.07
C HIS A 71 8.09 -4.91 -15.86
N ILE A 72 7.40 -3.89 -15.36
CA ILE A 72 5.96 -3.88 -15.11
C ILE A 72 5.13 -3.53 -16.36
N LEU A 73 5.75 -2.97 -17.41
CA LEU A 73 5.04 -2.58 -18.62
C LEU A 73 4.57 -3.81 -19.38
N PHE A 74 3.34 -3.74 -19.92
CA PHE A 74 2.71 -4.84 -20.66
C PHE A 74 2.57 -6.14 -19.85
N ARG A 75 2.38 -6.01 -18.54
CA ARG A 75 2.15 -7.13 -17.63
C ARG A 75 0.71 -7.16 -17.14
N GLU A 76 0.28 -8.37 -16.81
CA GLU A 76 -0.99 -8.63 -16.15
C GLU A 76 -0.97 -8.17 -14.69
N TYR A 77 -2.15 -7.90 -14.14
CA TYR A 77 -2.33 -7.42 -12.77
C TYR A 77 -1.68 -8.35 -11.73
N ASN A 78 -1.80 -9.67 -11.94
CA ASN A 78 -1.23 -10.67 -11.04
C ASN A 78 0.29 -10.56 -10.91
N TYR A 79 1.00 -10.24 -11.99
CA TYR A 79 2.44 -10.00 -11.95
C TYR A 79 2.74 -8.68 -11.23
N ILE A 80 2.01 -7.62 -11.57
CA ILE A 80 2.22 -6.28 -11.03
C ILE A 80 2.03 -6.24 -9.50
N ARG A 81 1.08 -7.00 -8.96
CA ARG A 81 0.83 -7.08 -7.50
C ARG A 81 1.75 -8.04 -6.75
N ALA A 82 2.56 -8.85 -7.44
CA ALA A 82 3.20 -10.03 -6.86
C ALA A 82 4.27 -9.69 -5.80
N THR A 83 5.06 -8.63 -6.02
CA THR A 83 6.15 -8.24 -5.12
C THR A 83 6.03 -6.77 -4.71
N PRO A 84 6.60 -6.37 -3.55
CA PRO A 84 6.65 -4.97 -3.16
C PRO A 84 7.32 -4.08 -4.21
N HIS A 85 8.41 -4.56 -4.84
CA HIS A 85 9.10 -3.83 -5.89
C HIS A 85 8.20 -3.64 -7.13
N ASN A 86 7.47 -4.67 -7.58
CA ASN A 86 6.53 -4.53 -8.69
C ASN A 86 5.44 -3.48 -8.40
N ARG A 87 4.88 -3.51 -7.19
CA ARG A 87 3.88 -2.53 -6.75
C ARG A 87 4.43 -1.11 -6.79
N ALA A 88 5.60 -0.88 -6.20
CA ALA A 88 6.27 0.43 -6.22
C ALA A 88 6.60 0.89 -7.64
N SER A 89 7.15 0.01 -8.49
CA SER A 89 7.45 0.31 -9.89
C SER A 89 6.19 0.73 -10.66
N PHE A 90 5.06 0.06 -10.45
CA PHE A 90 3.81 0.41 -11.11
C PHE A 90 3.26 1.76 -10.66
N ILE A 91 3.27 2.04 -9.36
CA ILE A 91 2.85 3.36 -8.83
C ILE A 91 3.75 4.47 -9.40
N ARG A 92 5.07 4.21 -9.52
CA ARG A 92 6.02 5.14 -10.13
C ARG A 92 5.72 5.39 -11.61
N VAL A 93 5.35 4.36 -12.37
CA VAL A 93 4.94 4.50 -13.78
C VAL A 93 3.64 5.27 -13.90
N LEU A 94 2.63 4.98 -13.06
CA LEU A 94 1.37 5.72 -13.00
C LEU A 94 1.62 7.22 -12.78
N TRP A 95 2.43 7.57 -11.77
CA TRP A 95 2.84 8.95 -11.53
C TRP A 95 3.56 9.55 -12.73
N ARG A 96 4.54 8.85 -13.30
CA ARG A 96 5.32 9.37 -14.43
C ARG A 96 4.45 9.65 -15.66
N CYS A 97 3.50 8.77 -15.97
CA CYS A 97 2.62 8.91 -17.13
C CYS A 97 1.60 10.05 -16.96
N TYR A 98 1.06 10.24 -15.75
CA TYR A 98 -0.12 11.09 -15.54
C TYR A 98 0.09 12.29 -14.62
N ARG A 99 1.31 12.55 -14.12
CA ARG A 99 1.62 13.73 -13.27
C ARG A 99 1.17 15.07 -13.86
N GLN A 100 1.00 15.17 -15.18
CA GLN A 100 0.53 16.41 -15.82
C GLN A 100 -0.94 16.71 -15.50
N ILE A 101 -1.77 15.68 -15.26
CA ILE A 101 -3.17 15.84 -14.81
C ILE A 101 -3.20 16.54 -13.43
N GLY A 102 -2.30 16.14 -12.53
CA GLY A 102 -2.16 16.82 -11.24
C GLY A 102 -1.66 18.26 -11.35
N LYS A 103 -0.88 18.58 -12.39
CA LYS A 103 -0.37 19.94 -12.65
C LYS A 103 -1.40 20.85 -13.30
N SER A 104 -2.27 20.31 -14.16
CA SER A 104 -3.39 21.07 -14.73
C SER A 104 -4.48 21.35 -13.69
N GLY A 105 -4.55 20.54 -12.63
CA GLY A 105 -5.59 20.65 -11.60
C GLY A 105 -6.91 19.98 -12.03
N ASP A 106 -6.88 19.15 -13.07
CA ASP A 106 -8.06 18.42 -13.53
C ASP A 106 -8.52 17.44 -12.45
N LEU A 107 -9.83 17.41 -12.23
CA LEU A 107 -10.47 16.44 -11.35
C LEU A 107 -11.10 15.35 -12.19
N LEU A 108 -10.88 14.09 -11.81
CA LEU A 108 -11.39 12.94 -12.53
C LEU A 108 -12.26 12.09 -11.62
N SER A 109 -13.22 11.41 -12.22
CA SER A 109 -14.06 10.39 -11.59
C SER A 109 -13.30 9.08 -11.36
N MET A 110 -13.84 8.21 -10.51
CA MET A 110 -13.31 6.85 -10.29
C MET A 110 -13.17 6.07 -11.61
N LEU A 111 -14.13 6.21 -12.53
CA LEU A 111 -14.14 5.50 -13.81
C LEU A 111 -13.04 5.99 -14.76
N GLU A 112 -12.72 7.28 -14.74
CA GLU A 112 -11.61 7.85 -15.50
C GLU A 112 -10.28 7.36 -14.95
N TYR A 113 -10.09 7.35 -13.62
CA TYR A 113 -8.87 6.76 -13.02
C TYR A 113 -8.71 5.28 -13.33
N ARG A 114 -9.82 4.52 -13.31
CA ARG A 114 -9.81 3.12 -13.75
C ARG A 114 -9.34 3.01 -15.20
N SER A 115 -9.84 3.87 -16.08
CA SER A 115 -9.45 3.88 -17.49
C SER A 115 -7.95 4.19 -17.65
N LEU A 116 -7.41 5.15 -16.89
CA LEU A 116 -5.97 5.45 -16.88
C LEU A 116 -5.13 4.26 -16.41
N LEU A 117 -5.56 3.56 -15.35
CA LEU A 117 -4.89 2.36 -14.88
C LEU A 117 -4.94 1.24 -15.92
N GLN A 118 -6.06 1.09 -16.63
CA GLN A 118 -6.24 0.08 -17.67
C GLN A 118 -5.40 0.34 -18.93
N LEU A 119 -5.01 1.58 -19.19
CA LEU A 119 -4.02 1.89 -20.23
C LEU A 119 -2.63 1.34 -19.90
N LEU A 120 -2.31 1.16 -18.61
CA LEU A 120 -1.03 0.60 -18.15
C LEU A 120 -1.12 -0.92 -17.89
N CYS A 121 -2.28 -1.40 -17.45
CA CYS A 121 -2.55 -2.80 -17.09
C CYS A 121 -4.00 -3.15 -17.49
N PRO A 122 -4.23 -3.78 -18.66
CA PRO A 122 -5.59 -3.95 -19.21
C PRO A 122 -6.57 -4.70 -18.29
N ASP A 123 -6.08 -5.63 -17.48
CA ASP A 123 -6.83 -6.46 -16.54
C ASP A 123 -6.87 -5.86 -15.11
N PHE A 124 -6.56 -4.57 -14.95
CA PHE A 124 -6.55 -3.94 -13.62
C PHE A 124 -7.94 -4.01 -12.95
N PRO A 125 -8.03 -4.49 -11.70
CA PRO A 125 -9.31 -4.75 -11.03
C PRO A 125 -10.02 -3.47 -10.61
N ALA A 126 -11.34 -3.45 -10.79
CA ALA A 126 -12.18 -2.30 -10.44
C ALA A 126 -12.23 -2.08 -8.92
N GLU A 127 -12.20 -3.17 -8.15
CA GLU A 127 -12.30 -3.20 -6.69
C GLU A 127 -11.15 -2.42 -6.04
N MET A 128 -9.96 -2.49 -6.64
CA MET A 128 -8.78 -1.76 -6.16
C MET A 128 -8.95 -0.25 -6.36
N VAL A 129 -9.46 0.17 -7.51
CA VAL A 129 -9.74 1.58 -7.81
C VAL A 129 -10.85 2.11 -6.92
N GLN A 130 -11.90 1.32 -6.72
CA GLN A 130 -13.01 1.67 -5.84
C GLN A 130 -12.54 1.81 -4.39
N SER A 131 -11.70 0.90 -3.91
CA SER A 131 -11.16 0.95 -2.54
C SER A 131 -10.32 2.22 -2.34
N ALA A 132 -9.48 2.59 -3.32
CA ALA A 132 -8.73 3.85 -3.29
C ALA A 132 -9.67 5.08 -3.34
N ALA A 133 -10.70 5.05 -4.18
CA ALA A 133 -11.68 6.14 -4.27
C ALA A 133 -12.45 6.36 -2.97
N ARG A 134 -12.84 5.29 -2.25
CA ARG A 134 -13.54 5.39 -0.95
C ARG A 134 -12.68 6.07 0.13
N ILE A 135 -11.36 5.89 0.08
CA ILE A 135 -10.45 6.61 1.00
C ILE A 135 -10.56 8.13 0.78
N VAL A 136 -10.70 8.57 -0.47
CA VAL A 136 -10.74 10.01 -0.81
C VAL A 136 -12.13 10.60 -0.64
N LEU A 137 -13.15 9.94 -1.19
CA LEU A 137 -14.51 10.49 -1.31
C LEU A 137 -15.38 10.22 -0.08
N MET A 138 -14.93 9.35 0.84
CA MET A 138 -15.75 8.80 1.93
C MET A 138 -16.97 8.02 1.36
N ASP A 139 -17.60 7.15 2.16
CA ASP A 139 -18.51 6.09 1.66
C ASP A 139 -19.73 6.59 0.84
N ASP A 140 -20.09 7.87 0.93
CA ASP A 140 -21.36 8.42 0.42
C ASP A 140 -21.27 9.15 -0.94
N ALA A 141 -20.09 9.28 -1.55
CA ALA A 141 -19.87 10.22 -2.67
C ALA A 141 -19.19 9.60 -3.91
N ILE A 142 -19.63 8.42 -4.37
CA ILE A 142 -18.97 7.66 -5.46
C ILE A 142 -18.88 8.43 -6.79
N ASP A 143 -19.79 9.38 -7.05
CA ASP A 143 -19.81 10.19 -8.28
C ASP A 143 -18.99 11.49 -8.19
N CYS A 144 -18.32 11.76 -7.07
CA CYS A 144 -17.49 12.94 -6.92
C CYS A 144 -16.15 12.81 -7.69
N LEU A 145 -15.68 13.95 -8.17
CA LEU A 145 -14.38 14.06 -8.82
C LEU A 145 -13.29 14.20 -7.76
N MET A 146 -12.13 13.61 -8.00
CA MET A 146 -10.96 13.70 -7.12
C MET A 146 -9.71 14.15 -7.89
N SER A 147 -8.83 14.85 -7.18
CA SER A 147 -7.56 15.31 -7.74
C SER A 147 -6.63 14.12 -7.97
N PHE A 148 -5.70 14.27 -8.93
CA PHE A 148 -4.70 13.24 -9.21
C PHE A 148 -3.86 12.91 -7.97
N SER A 149 -3.55 13.93 -7.16
CA SER A 149 -2.74 13.77 -5.94
C SER A 149 -3.48 12.96 -4.88
N ASP A 150 -4.74 13.30 -4.61
CA ASP A 150 -5.53 12.58 -3.60
C ASP A 150 -5.75 11.12 -4.01
N PHE A 151 -6.09 10.89 -5.29
CA PHE A 151 -6.22 9.54 -5.82
C PHE A 151 -4.90 8.77 -5.71
N LEU A 152 -3.77 9.36 -6.15
CA LEU A 152 -2.49 8.69 -6.14
C LEU A 152 -2.06 8.28 -4.73
N TYR A 153 -2.26 9.15 -3.73
CA TYR A 153 -1.91 8.84 -2.34
C TYR A 153 -2.78 7.74 -1.75
N ALA A 154 -4.09 7.79 -1.96
CA ALA A 154 -4.99 6.73 -1.54
C ALA A 154 -4.70 5.41 -2.27
N PHE A 155 -4.48 5.47 -3.58
CA PHE A 155 -4.14 4.31 -4.41
C PHE A 155 -2.83 3.68 -3.98
N GLN A 156 -1.81 4.48 -3.72
CA GLN A 156 -0.51 4.01 -3.25
C GLN A 156 -0.64 3.26 -1.92
N LEU A 157 -1.36 3.84 -0.94
CA LEU A 157 -1.61 3.22 0.35
C LEU A 157 -2.35 1.89 0.17
N GLN A 158 -3.46 1.91 -0.57
CA GLN A 158 -4.35 0.76 -0.77
C GLN A 158 -3.66 -0.37 -1.55
N PHE A 159 -2.92 -0.03 -2.61
CA PHE A 159 -2.31 -1.02 -3.50
C PHE A 159 -1.03 -1.61 -2.92
N TYR A 160 -0.19 -0.79 -2.27
CA TYR A 160 1.09 -1.25 -1.74
C TYR A 160 0.91 -2.09 -0.47
N TYR A 161 0.05 -1.65 0.46
CA TYR A 161 -0.18 -2.28 1.77
C TYR A 161 -1.48 -3.08 1.86
N GLN A 162 -2.06 -3.49 0.73
CA GLN A 162 -3.38 -4.11 0.65
C GLN A 162 -3.65 -5.14 1.78
N GLU A 163 -2.77 -6.12 1.93
CA GLU A 163 -3.01 -7.23 2.86
C GLU A 163 -2.93 -6.81 4.33
N PHE A 164 -2.15 -5.78 4.61
CA PHE A 164 -2.10 -5.18 5.95
C PHE A 164 -3.41 -4.45 6.24
N LEU A 165 -3.88 -3.64 5.30
CA LEU A 165 -5.12 -2.88 5.44
C LEU A 165 -6.35 -3.80 5.55
N ASP A 166 -6.39 -4.89 4.79
CA ASP A 166 -7.44 -5.91 4.91
C ASP A 166 -7.47 -6.48 6.34
N SER A 167 -6.31 -6.70 6.97
CA SER A 167 -6.20 -7.16 8.35
C SER A 167 -6.64 -6.10 9.37
N VAL A 168 -6.32 -4.82 9.13
CA VAL A 168 -6.75 -3.70 9.97
C VAL A 168 -8.26 -3.50 9.87
N LEU A 169 -8.86 -3.66 8.68
CA LEU A 169 -10.30 -3.59 8.49
C LEU A 169 -11.04 -4.64 9.32
N MET A 170 -10.51 -5.88 9.35
CA MET A 170 -11.08 -6.95 10.19
C MET A 170 -11.04 -6.58 11.68
N ILE A 171 -9.90 -6.04 12.15
CA ILE A 171 -9.77 -5.55 13.53
C ILE A 171 -10.79 -4.45 13.83
N TYR A 172 -10.91 -3.48 12.92
CA TYR A 172 -11.84 -2.36 13.06
C TYR A 172 -13.30 -2.84 13.15
N GLN A 173 -13.70 -3.78 12.29
CA GLN A 173 -15.05 -4.38 12.30
C GLN A 173 -15.31 -5.19 13.58
N ASP A 174 -14.32 -5.93 14.07
CA ASP A 174 -14.43 -6.66 15.33
C ASP A 174 -14.64 -5.70 16.52
N LEU A 175 -13.88 -4.59 16.56
CA LEU A 175 -14.03 -3.56 17.59
C LEU A 175 -15.40 -2.86 17.52
N LEU A 176 -15.90 -2.55 16.31
CA LEU A 176 -17.26 -2.02 16.13
C LEU A 176 -18.33 -3.01 16.62
N SER A 177 -18.11 -4.31 16.45
CA SER A 177 -19.03 -5.36 16.93
C SER A 177 -18.93 -5.62 18.44
N GLY A 178 -18.09 -4.88 19.18
CA GLY A 178 -17.89 -5.02 20.62
C GLY A 178 -16.96 -6.15 21.03
N LYS A 179 -16.25 -6.80 20.09
CA LYS A 179 -15.22 -7.80 20.40
C LYS A 179 -13.94 -7.08 20.81
N SER A 180 -13.81 -6.81 22.11
CA SER A 180 -12.56 -6.29 22.67
C SER A 180 -11.53 -7.42 22.84
N PRO A 181 -10.22 -7.13 22.78
CA PRO A 181 -9.18 -8.12 23.12
C PRO A 181 -9.30 -8.67 24.56
N ASN A 182 -10.08 -8.01 25.42
CA ASN A 182 -10.37 -8.43 26.79
C ASN A 182 -11.71 -9.16 26.96
N THR A 183 -12.41 -9.46 25.86
CA THR A 183 -13.71 -10.15 25.93
C THR A 183 -13.49 -11.61 26.33
N VAL A 184 -13.69 -11.90 27.62
CA VAL A 184 -13.77 -13.26 28.15
C VAL A 184 -15.05 -13.91 27.63
N ILE A 185 -14.93 -14.80 26.66
CA ILE A 185 -16.04 -15.64 26.20
C ILE A 185 -16.27 -16.71 27.27
N VAL A 186 -17.21 -16.45 28.18
CA VAL A 186 -17.67 -17.45 29.14
C VAL A 186 -18.56 -18.43 28.37
N PRO A 187 -18.28 -19.75 28.38
CA PRO A 187 -19.17 -20.73 27.80
C PRO A 187 -20.41 -20.84 28.69
N THR A 188 -21.48 -20.13 28.36
CA THR A 188 -22.78 -20.41 28.98
C THR A 188 -23.36 -21.61 28.26
N SER A 189 -23.28 -22.76 28.91
CA SER A 189 -23.93 -24.00 28.49
C SER A 189 -25.43 -23.79 28.25
N THR A 190 -25.88 -24.31 27.11
CA THR A 190 -27.26 -24.42 26.61
C THR A 190 -28.34 -24.59 27.68
N SER A 191 -29.38 -23.76 27.65
CA SER A 191 -30.75 -24.16 28.00
C SER A 191 -31.74 -23.29 27.21
N ILE A 192 -32.50 -23.97 26.37
CA ILE A 192 -33.65 -23.46 25.61
C ILE A 192 -34.82 -23.36 26.58
N GLU A 193 -35.46 -22.19 26.70
CA GLU A 193 -36.85 -22.08 27.12
C GLU A 193 -37.53 -20.89 26.44
N GLN A 194 -38.79 -21.11 26.06
CA GLN A 194 -39.56 -20.40 25.05
C GLN A 194 -40.28 -19.14 25.57
N LEU A 195 -40.15 -18.02 24.83
CA LEU A 195 -41.16 -16.97 24.50
C LEU A 195 -41.77 -16.10 25.65
N PRO A 196 -42.39 -14.91 25.40
CA PRO A 196 -43.02 -14.43 24.15
C PRO A 196 -42.75 -12.97 23.69
N SER A 197 -43.12 -12.73 22.43
CA SER A 197 -43.34 -11.42 21.79
C SER A 197 -44.46 -10.64 22.48
N VAL A 198 -44.17 -9.39 22.88
CA VAL A 198 -45.19 -8.34 23.09
C VAL A 198 -44.61 -7.02 22.58
N ALA A 199 -45.39 -6.36 21.74
CA ALA A 199 -45.10 -5.07 21.14
C ALA A 199 -45.46 -3.91 22.08
N ALA A 200 -44.80 -2.77 21.81
CA ALA A 200 -45.23 -1.39 21.99
C ALA A 200 -44.79 -0.63 23.26
N GLU A 201 -44.13 0.51 22.96
CA GLU A 201 -44.05 1.79 23.70
C GLU A 201 -43.04 1.87 24.87
N ASP A 202 -42.19 2.88 25.00
CA ASP A 202 -41.73 3.97 24.13
C ASP A 202 -40.56 4.64 24.87
N ASN A 203 -39.74 5.36 24.11
CA ASN A 203 -38.76 6.38 24.53
C ASN A 203 -37.34 5.94 24.96
N ASP A 204 -36.38 6.65 24.36
CA ASP A 204 -34.94 6.71 24.66
C ASP A 204 -34.01 5.67 24.03
N ARG A 205 -34.20 5.38 22.73
CA ARG A 205 -33.09 4.97 21.83
C ARG A 205 -32.71 6.07 20.84
N GLU A 206 -32.80 7.32 21.28
CA GLU A 206 -32.11 8.45 20.67
C GLU A 206 -30.62 8.48 21.07
N GLU A 207 -29.91 7.36 20.92
CA GLU A 207 -28.44 7.32 21.02
C GLU A 207 -27.88 6.30 20.02
N GLN A 208 -28.17 6.49 18.73
CA GLN A 208 -27.23 6.11 17.65
C GLN A 208 -26.04 7.09 17.61
N GLN A 209 -25.56 7.52 18.77
CA GLN A 209 -24.43 8.42 18.89
C GLN A 209 -23.13 7.63 18.77
N GLN A 210 -22.44 7.93 17.66
CA GLN A 210 -21.00 7.79 17.43
C GLN A 210 -20.50 6.46 16.82
N ASP A 211 -20.71 6.33 15.51
CA ASP A 211 -20.15 5.32 14.61
C ASP A 211 -18.62 5.50 14.47
N GLY A 212 -17.85 4.87 15.37
CA GLY A 212 -16.40 4.98 15.37
C GLY A 212 -15.76 4.24 16.55
N VAL A 213 -14.54 3.77 16.34
CA VAL A 213 -13.77 3.00 17.33
C VAL A 213 -12.90 3.95 18.16
N GLU A 214 -12.67 3.59 19.41
CA GLU A 214 -11.77 4.31 20.30
C GLU A 214 -10.30 4.16 19.81
N PRO A 215 -9.58 5.28 19.57
CA PRO A 215 -8.28 5.25 18.89
C PRO A 215 -7.19 4.48 19.64
N SER A 216 -7.16 4.52 20.98
CA SER A 216 -6.09 3.85 21.75
C SER A 216 -6.23 2.33 21.70
N THR A 217 -7.45 1.80 21.72
CA THR A 217 -7.77 0.38 21.55
C THR A 217 -7.41 -0.08 20.15
N LEU A 218 -7.75 0.71 19.13
CA LEU A 218 -7.37 0.42 17.74
C LEU A 218 -5.83 0.44 17.57
N ALA A 219 -5.14 1.43 18.14
CA ALA A 219 -3.68 1.55 18.10
C ALA A 219 -3.00 0.33 18.73
N GLN A 220 -3.47 -0.13 19.89
CA GLN A 220 -2.94 -1.33 20.55
C GLN A 220 -3.10 -2.58 19.68
N CYS A 221 -4.26 -2.74 19.04
CA CYS A 221 -4.51 -3.87 18.14
C CYS A 221 -3.63 -3.82 16.88
N ILE A 222 -3.42 -2.62 16.33
CA ILE A 222 -2.53 -2.38 15.18
C ILE A 222 -1.06 -2.65 15.57
N ASP A 223 -0.62 -2.21 16.74
CA ASP A 223 0.75 -2.48 17.22
C ASP A 223 1.00 -3.99 17.37
N ALA A 224 0.04 -4.72 17.97
CA ALA A 224 0.10 -6.17 18.06
C ALA A 224 0.05 -6.86 16.68
N LEU A 225 -0.68 -6.30 15.71
CA LEU A 225 -0.66 -6.77 14.33
C LEU A 225 0.73 -6.56 13.71
N CYS A 226 1.36 -5.39 13.90
CA CYS A 226 2.68 -5.09 13.36
C CYS A 226 3.77 -6.02 13.91
N ASP A 227 3.64 -6.53 15.14
CA ASP A 227 4.61 -7.49 15.71
C ASP A 227 4.60 -8.85 14.99
N ARG A 228 3.44 -9.26 14.46
CA ARG A 228 3.25 -10.57 13.82
C ARG A 228 3.19 -10.52 12.29
N PHE A 229 3.02 -9.33 11.71
CA PHE A 229 2.82 -9.17 10.28
C PHE A 229 4.15 -9.24 9.53
N LYS A 230 4.28 -10.24 8.63
CA LYS A 230 5.55 -10.52 7.93
C LYS A 230 5.76 -9.71 6.65
N ARG A 231 4.70 -9.10 6.12
CA ARG A 231 4.77 -8.30 4.89
C ARG A 231 4.93 -6.82 5.23
N SER A 232 5.17 -6.00 4.22
CA SER A 232 5.27 -4.55 4.38
C SER A 232 4.00 -3.97 5.03
N HIS A 233 4.20 -3.05 5.96
CA HIS A 233 3.15 -2.25 6.59
C HIS A 233 3.65 -0.81 6.75
N PRO A 234 2.75 0.19 6.89
CA PRO A 234 3.17 1.56 7.19
C PRO A 234 3.99 1.65 8.48
N PRO A 235 4.88 2.64 8.64
CA PRO A 235 5.64 2.82 9.89
C PRO A 235 4.70 3.02 11.08
N ARG A 236 5.02 2.40 12.22
CA ARG A 236 4.18 2.43 13.44
C ARG A 236 3.96 3.83 13.96
N SER A 237 4.98 4.69 13.88
CA SER A 237 4.88 6.11 14.28
C SER A 237 3.78 6.83 13.49
N CYS A 238 3.77 6.67 12.16
CA CYS A 238 2.78 7.30 11.30
C CYS A 238 1.35 6.84 11.62
N MET A 239 1.18 5.55 11.94
CA MET A 239 -0.13 5.01 12.31
C MET A 239 -0.61 5.53 13.67
N ARG A 240 0.30 5.69 14.63
CA ARG A 240 -0.04 6.26 15.94
C ARG A 240 -0.39 7.74 15.82
N GLU A 241 0.41 8.52 15.10
CA GLU A 241 0.16 9.94 14.82
C GLU A 241 -1.18 10.17 14.11
N ALA A 242 -1.58 9.25 13.21
CA ALA A 242 -2.87 9.31 12.52
C ALA A 242 -4.07 9.04 13.45
N LEU A 243 -3.87 8.33 14.56
CA LEU A 243 -4.91 7.97 15.53
C LEU A 243 -5.02 8.96 16.71
N GLU A 244 -3.95 9.69 17.02
CA GLU A 244 -3.92 10.66 18.13
C GLU A 244 -4.78 11.92 17.88
N GLN A 245 -5.31 12.11 16.67
CA GLN A 245 -5.95 13.37 16.25
C GLN A 245 -7.46 13.46 16.56
N THR A 246 -8.09 12.44 17.13
CA THR A 246 -9.56 12.34 17.20
C THR A 246 -10.06 11.53 18.38
N ASP A 247 -11.20 11.88 18.96
CA ASP A 247 -11.84 11.14 20.06
C ASP A 247 -12.44 9.79 19.61
N LYS A 248 -12.96 9.74 18.37
CA LYS A 248 -13.45 8.52 17.70
C LYS A 248 -13.01 8.52 16.24
N VAL A 249 -12.59 7.35 15.78
CA VAL A 249 -12.00 7.16 14.44
C VAL A 249 -12.89 6.25 13.61
N SER A 250 -13.18 6.67 12.37
CA SER A 250 -13.71 5.76 11.35
C SER A 250 -12.57 5.13 10.55
N TYR A 251 -12.81 3.96 9.96
CA TYR A 251 -11.79 3.28 9.17
C TYR A 251 -11.27 4.15 8.01
N TYR A 252 -12.16 4.78 7.26
CA TYR A 252 -11.76 5.61 6.13
C TYR A 252 -11.16 6.95 6.55
N SER A 253 -11.55 7.53 7.69
CA SER A 253 -10.87 8.73 8.21
C SER A 253 -9.42 8.42 8.59
N PHE A 254 -9.18 7.24 9.19
CA PHE A 254 -7.84 6.74 9.47
C PHE A 254 -7.03 6.52 8.18
N LEU A 255 -7.58 5.82 7.19
CA LEU A 255 -6.89 5.60 5.91
C LEU A 255 -6.57 6.92 5.19
N MET A 256 -7.48 7.89 5.22
CA MET A 256 -7.27 9.19 4.60
C MET A 256 -6.14 9.98 5.28
N SER A 257 -6.06 9.90 6.61
CA SER A 257 -4.93 10.46 7.38
C SER A 257 -3.60 9.80 7.00
N LEU A 258 -3.57 8.46 6.90
CA LEU A 258 -2.38 7.73 6.46
C LEU A 258 -1.96 8.06 5.02
N ALA A 259 -2.92 8.15 4.09
CA ALA A 259 -2.65 8.45 2.70
C ALA A 259 -1.95 9.81 2.55
N LYS A 260 -2.33 10.79 3.36
CA LYS A 260 -1.74 12.14 3.35
C LYS A 260 -0.43 12.24 4.14
N HIS A 261 -0.03 11.20 4.86
CA HIS A 261 1.17 11.23 5.69
C HIS A 261 2.45 11.21 4.85
N GLU A 262 3.28 12.26 4.97
CA GLU A 262 4.45 12.46 4.10
C GLU A 262 5.45 11.30 4.22
N ALA A 263 5.76 10.84 5.43
CA ALA A 263 6.71 9.74 5.65
C ALA A 263 6.28 8.42 4.97
N ILE A 264 4.97 8.10 4.95
CA ILE A 264 4.45 6.92 4.24
C ILE A 264 4.70 7.09 2.75
N ASN A 265 4.46 8.28 2.23
CA ASN A 265 4.64 8.57 0.82
C ASN A 265 6.11 8.60 0.36
N GLN A 266 7.02 8.98 1.25
CA GLN A 266 8.47 8.89 1.02
C GLN A 266 8.95 7.43 1.05
N THR A 267 8.38 6.60 1.92
CA THR A 267 8.77 5.19 2.08
C THR A 267 8.50 4.36 0.82
N ILE A 268 7.41 4.65 0.09
CA ILE A 268 7.07 3.90 -1.13
C ILE A 268 7.93 4.32 -2.35
N GLU A 269 8.99 5.13 -2.15
CA GLU A 269 9.95 5.56 -3.18
C GLU A 269 9.34 6.14 -4.48
N VAL A 270 8.09 6.62 -4.43
CA VAL A 270 7.42 7.28 -5.57
C VAL A 270 7.69 8.79 -5.55
N MET A 271 7.88 9.37 -4.37
CA MET A 271 7.90 10.83 -4.18
C MET A 271 9.26 11.46 -3.85
N TYR A 272 10.38 10.78 -4.12
CA TYR A 272 11.69 11.48 -4.09
C TYR A 272 11.83 12.54 -5.21
N ILE A 273 10.88 12.57 -6.18
CA ILE A 273 10.97 13.42 -7.37
C ILE A 273 10.29 14.80 -7.19
N GLN A 274 9.61 15.06 -6.06
CA GLN A 274 9.07 16.41 -5.80
C GLN A 274 10.15 17.41 -5.35
N ARG A 275 11.29 16.94 -4.83
CA ARG A 275 12.38 17.83 -4.36
C ARG A 275 13.33 18.31 -5.46
N GLU A 276 13.36 17.67 -6.62
CA GLU A 276 14.18 18.14 -7.76
C GLU A 276 13.44 19.16 -8.65
N GLY A 277 12.18 19.52 -8.34
CA GLY A 277 11.34 20.35 -9.20
C GLY A 277 10.93 21.73 -8.64
N VAL A 278 11.36 22.10 -7.43
CA VAL A 278 11.03 23.41 -6.80
C VAL A 278 12.28 24.29 -6.65
N ALA A 279 13.37 23.94 -7.32
CA ALA A 279 14.57 24.76 -7.44
C ALA A 279 14.92 24.96 -8.92
N ALA A 280 14.08 25.72 -9.63
CA ALA A 280 14.42 26.40 -10.88
C ALA A 280 13.56 27.66 -10.99
#